data_AF-A0A561VCJ1-F1
#
_entry.id   AF-A0A561VCJ1-F1
#
_cell.length_a   1.000
_cell.length_b   1.000
_cell.length_c   1.000
_cell.angle_alpha   90.00
_cell.angle_beta   90.00
_cell.angle_gamma   90.00
#
_symmetry.space_group_name_H-M   'P 1'
#
loop_
_entity.id
_entity.type
_entity.pdbx_description
1 polymer ?
#
loop_
_entity_poly.entity_id
_entity_poly.type
_entity_poly.pdbx_seq_one_letter_code
_entity_poly.pdbx_strand_id
1 'polypeptide(L)'
;MSLPLIPSAQAGADGRDGPDRRDGPDGRDGPDGRDGPDRRDLRDSPDRRDRRDGPRRDPLARRIRLLVAATITYNVVEAVVAIAAGTAADSTALIGFGLDSVIEVSSAAAVAWQFAGRDPQARERTALRIIAVSFFALAGYVAAESLRALLSGADAGHSTAGILLAAVSLLVMPGLSAAQRRAGRELRSRTAVADSRQTLLCTYLSAVLLAGLTVDSLFGWSWADPVAALVIAAVAVKEGRETWRGDACCAPRPPAAGGDDGCCAGER
;
A
#
# COMPACT_ATOMS: atom_id res chain seq x y z
N MET A 1 -32.82 49.66 49.05
CA MET A 1 -32.43 49.40 47.65
C MET A 1 -31.55 48.15 47.69
N SER A 2 -32.18 46.98 47.63
CA SER A 2 -31.59 45.69 48.01
C SER A 2 -31.58 44.76 46.81
N LEU A 3 -30.40 44.19 46.54
CA LEU A 3 -30.12 43.22 45.48
C LEU A 3 -31.01 41.96 45.62
N PRO A 4 -31.47 41.34 44.50
CA PRO A 4 -31.97 39.98 44.56
C PRO A 4 -30.80 38.98 44.63
N LEU A 5 -30.84 38.15 45.67
CA LEU A 5 -29.98 36.99 45.86
C LEU A 5 -30.23 35.94 44.77
N ILE A 6 -29.15 35.43 44.18
CA ILE A 6 -29.14 34.27 43.29
C ILE A 6 -29.50 33.02 44.13
N PRO A 7 -30.41 32.14 43.70
CA PRO A 7 -30.68 30.91 44.42
C PRO A 7 -29.49 29.95 44.25
N SER A 8 -28.95 29.50 45.38
CA SER A 8 -27.96 28.44 45.45
C SER A 8 -28.48 27.17 44.79
N ALA A 9 -27.72 26.58 43.87
CA ALA A 9 -27.98 25.27 43.32
C ALA A 9 -28.00 24.23 44.45
N GLN A 10 -29.16 23.63 44.71
CA GLN A 10 -29.27 22.51 45.63
C GLN A 10 -28.69 21.26 44.97
N ALA A 11 -27.81 20.57 45.68
CA ALA A 11 -27.42 19.21 45.34
C ALA A 11 -28.60 18.29 45.68
N GLY A 12 -29.19 17.64 44.67
CA GLY A 12 -30.18 16.59 44.88
C GLY A 12 -29.54 15.44 45.66
N ALA A 13 -30.08 15.14 46.84
CA ALA A 13 -29.56 14.14 47.77
C ALA A 13 -30.42 12.86 47.80
N ASP A 14 -31.30 12.64 46.82
CA ASP A 14 -32.33 11.60 46.89
C ASP A 14 -32.38 10.62 45.71
N GLY A 15 -31.48 10.73 44.72
CA GLY A 15 -31.28 9.69 43.70
C GLY A 15 -32.57 9.28 42.98
N ARG A 16 -33.39 10.26 42.58
CA ARG A 16 -34.60 10.01 41.79
C ARG A 16 -34.45 10.62 40.40
N ASP A 17 -34.23 9.71 39.47
CA ASP A 17 -34.30 9.82 38.02
C ASP A 17 -35.30 10.87 37.49
N GLY A 18 -34.85 11.65 36.50
CA GLY A 18 -35.72 12.31 35.53
C GLY A 18 -36.61 11.29 34.77
N PRO A 19 -37.66 11.75 34.06
CA PRO A 19 -38.66 10.87 33.42
C PRO A 19 -38.09 9.90 32.35
N ASP A 20 -36.84 10.08 31.92
CA ASP A 20 -36.12 9.23 30.98
C ASP A 20 -35.14 8.22 31.63
N ARG A 21 -34.96 8.25 32.96
CA ARG A 21 -34.13 7.34 33.76
C ARG A 21 -32.69 7.17 33.26
N ARG A 22 -32.07 8.25 32.81
CA ARG A 22 -30.66 8.27 32.42
C ARG A 22 -30.00 9.46 33.08
N ASP A 23 -28.98 9.21 33.88
CA ASP A 23 -28.15 10.27 34.44
C ASP A 23 -27.05 10.65 33.44
N GLY A 24 -26.86 11.94 33.23
CA GLY A 24 -25.65 12.50 32.65
C GLY A 24 -24.41 12.15 33.50
N PRO A 25 -23.19 12.14 32.92
CA PRO A 25 -21.96 11.72 33.60
C PRO A 25 -21.55 12.58 34.80
N ASP A 26 -22.20 13.72 35.05
CA ASP A 26 -22.00 14.58 36.21
C ASP A 26 -23.15 14.51 37.25
N GLY A 27 -24.21 13.75 36.99
CA GLY A 27 -25.31 13.45 37.90
C GLY A 27 -26.15 14.67 38.30
N ARG A 28 -26.31 15.67 37.42
CA ARG A 28 -27.07 16.89 37.71
C ARG A 28 -28.08 17.21 36.61
N ASP A 29 -29.35 17.26 37.00
CA ASP A 29 -30.44 17.64 36.09
C ASP A 29 -30.48 19.15 35.81
N GLY A 30 -30.85 19.51 34.58
CA GLY A 30 -31.18 20.88 34.20
C GLY A 30 -32.47 21.40 34.88
N PRO A 31 -32.72 22.72 34.91
CA PRO A 31 -33.91 23.32 35.52
C PRO A 31 -35.24 22.91 34.86
N ASP A 32 -35.18 22.28 33.67
CA ASP A 32 -36.28 21.71 32.91
C ASP A 32 -36.39 20.17 33.04
N GLY A 33 -35.57 19.54 33.90
CA GLY A 33 -35.60 18.10 34.17
C GLY A 33 -35.18 17.24 32.97
N ARG A 34 -34.42 17.81 32.03
CA ARG A 34 -33.83 17.10 30.90
C ARG A 34 -32.32 17.31 30.91
N ASP A 35 -31.60 16.26 30.59
CA ASP A 35 -30.16 16.35 30.36
C ASP A 35 -29.89 17.08 29.04
N GLY A 36 -29.54 18.36 29.14
CA GLY A 36 -28.96 19.11 28.04
C GLY A 36 -27.45 18.84 27.96
N PRO A 37 -26.84 18.72 26.76
CA PRO A 37 -25.39 18.56 26.67
C PRO A 37 -24.70 19.77 27.32
N ASP A 38 -23.80 19.53 28.30
CA ASP A 38 -23.10 20.62 28.97
C ASP A 38 -22.29 21.43 27.95
N ARG A 39 -22.07 22.72 28.23
CA ARG A 39 -21.16 23.56 27.43
C ARG A 39 -19.74 22.98 27.38
N ARG A 40 -19.37 22.06 28.28
CA ARG A 40 -18.14 21.26 28.22
C ARG A 40 -18.26 20.03 27.31
N ASP A 41 -19.38 19.33 27.29
CA ASP A 41 -19.63 18.20 26.36
C ASP A 41 -19.68 18.65 24.90
N LEU A 42 -20.21 19.86 24.66
CA LEU A 42 -20.13 20.54 23.36
C LEU A 42 -18.71 20.97 22.97
N ARG A 43 -17.78 21.05 23.92
CA ARG A 43 -16.34 21.28 23.63
C ARG A 43 -15.61 19.97 23.31
N ASP A 44 -16.02 18.85 23.88
CA ASP A 44 -15.36 17.54 23.70
C ASP A 44 -16.04 16.59 22.69
N SER A 45 -17.20 16.98 22.14
CA SER A 45 -17.92 16.23 21.11
C SER A 45 -17.01 15.83 19.93
N PRO A 46 -16.96 14.54 19.55
CA PRO A 46 -16.10 14.06 18.45
C PRO A 46 -16.39 14.76 17.12
N ASP A 47 -17.64 15.20 16.89
CA ASP A 47 -18.07 15.98 15.72
C ASP A 47 -17.42 17.38 15.64
N ARG A 48 -17.04 18.00 16.78
CA ARG A 48 -16.31 19.28 16.79
C ARG A 48 -14.81 19.13 16.70
N ARG A 49 -14.23 17.99 17.10
CA ARG A 49 -12.83 17.66 16.76
C ARG A 49 -12.72 17.47 15.25
N ASP A 50 -13.62 16.71 14.65
CA ASP A 50 -13.66 16.49 13.20
C ASP A 50 -13.90 17.78 12.38
N ARG A 51 -14.72 18.72 12.89
CA ARG A 51 -14.89 20.06 12.27
C ARG A 51 -13.74 21.04 12.52
N ARG A 52 -12.96 20.88 13.60
CA ARG A 52 -11.70 21.63 13.81
C ARG A 52 -10.51 21.01 13.07
N ASP A 53 -10.66 19.79 12.57
CA ASP A 53 -9.67 19.01 11.84
C ASP A 53 -9.76 19.14 10.30
N GLY A 54 -10.52 20.10 9.79
CA GLY A 54 -10.38 20.59 8.41
C GLY A 54 -9.28 21.67 8.29
N PRO A 55 -8.69 21.89 7.11
CA PRO A 55 -7.66 21.11 6.43
C PRO A 55 -6.24 21.34 7.01
N ARG A 56 -6.01 21.03 8.30
CA ARG A 56 -4.66 21.04 8.91
C ARG A 56 -4.03 19.65 9.06
N ARG A 57 -4.48 18.67 8.26
CA ARG A 57 -3.74 17.42 8.03
C ARG A 57 -2.60 17.67 7.04
N ASP A 58 -1.56 18.28 7.60
CA ASP A 58 -0.13 18.13 7.34
C ASP A 58 0.37 18.23 5.86
N PRO A 59 1.20 19.22 5.49
CA PRO A 59 1.88 19.22 4.18
C PRO A 59 2.59 17.90 3.89
N LEU A 60 3.02 17.16 4.91
CA LEU A 60 3.67 15.86 4.77
C LEU A 60 2.71 14.76 4.28
N ALA A 61 1.46 14.75 4.77
CA ALA A 61 0.43 13.81 4.30
C ALA A 61 0.03 14.08 2.84
N ARG A 62 0.00 15.36 2.42
CA ARG A 62 -0.22 15.73 1.01
C ARG A 62 0.93 15.28 0.12
N ARG A 63 2.18 15.40 0.59
CA ARG A 63 3.37 14.91 -0.13
C ARG A 63 3.35 13.40 -0.35
N ILE A 64 3.00 12.60 0.66
CA ILE A 64 2.88 11.15 0.48
C ILE A 64 1.81 10.81 -0.55
N ARG A 65 0.63 11.44 -0.50
CA ARG A 65 -0.43 11.19 -1.50
C ARG A 65 0.03 11.51 -2.91
N LEU A 66 0.78 12.59 -3.08
CA LEU A 66 1.36 12.97 -4.38
C LEU A 66 2.43 11.96 -4.84
N LEU A 67 3.29 11.49 -3.93
CA LEU A 67 4.28 10.45 -4.25
C LEU A 67 3.62 9.15 -4.68
N VAL A 68 2.64 8.65 -3.92
CA VAL A 68 1.90 7.43 -4.25
C VAL A 68 1.17 7.58 -5.58
N ALA A 69 0.51 8.71 -5.82
CA ALA A 69 -0.17 8.97 -7.09
C ALA A 69 0.81 9.03 -8.27
N ALA A 70 1.98 9.64 -8.08
CA ALA A 70 3.03 9.70 -9.09
C ALA A 70 3.56 8.30 -9.41
N THR A 71 3.84 7.47 -8.40
CA THR A 71 4.28 6.08 -8.57
C THR A 71 3.25 5.24 -9.33
N ILE A 72 1.98 5.28 -8.94
CA ILE A 72 0.90 4.56 -9.65
C ILE A 72 0.80 5.02 -11.11
N THR A 73 0.85 6.33 -11.35
CA THR A 73 0.78 6.87 -12.72
C THR A 73 1.96 6.41 -13.55
N TYR A 74 3.16 6.43 -12.98
CA TYR A 74 4.38 5.96 -13.63
C TYR A 74 4.25 4.47 -14.00
N ASN A 75 3.82 3.62 -13.07
CA ASN A 75 3.69 2.18 -13.29
C ASN A 75 2.63 1.85 -14.35
N VAL A 76 1.54 2.62 -14.42
CA VAL A 76 0.54 2.47 -15.50
C VAL A 76 1.15 2.80 -16.85
N VAL A 77 1.89 3.91 -16.96
CA VAL A 77 2.57 4.28 -18.21
C VAL A 77 3.61 3.24 -18.59
N GLU A 78 4.39 2.77 -17.63
CA GLU A 78 5.39 1.72 -17.81
C GLU A 78 4.75 0.43 -18.33
N ALA A 79 3.67 -0.04 -17.71
CA ALA A 79 2.93 -1.22 -18.14
C ALA A 79 2.48 -1.12 -19.60
N VAL A 80 1.85 0.01 -19.97
CA VAL A 80 1.34 0.23 -21.34
C VAL A 80 2.48 0.22 -22.34
N VAL A 81 3.56 0.96 -22.09
CA VAL A 81 4.70 1.05 -23.00
C VAL A 81 5.43 -0.29 -23.10
N ALA A 82 5.67 -0.97 -21.97
CA ALA A 82 6.35 -2.25 -21.93
C ALA A 82 5.56 -3.35 -22.65
N ILE A 83 4.26 -3.49 -22.39
CA ILE A 83 3.44 -4.50 -23.06
C ILE A 83 3.35 -4.23 -24.57
N ALA A 84 3.14 -2.97 -24.97
CA ALA A 84 3.08 -2.60 -26.39
C ALA A 84 4.42 -2.83 -27.10
N ALA A 85 5.53 -2.41 -26.51
CA ALA A 85 6.86 -2.57 -27.09
C ALA A 85 7.34 -4.02 -27.05
N GLY A 86 6.95 -4.79 -26.04
CA GLY A 86 7.28 -6.20 -25.88
C GLY A 86 6.52 -7.07 -26.88
N THR A 87 5.23 -6.81 -27.07
CA THR A 87 4.44 -7.51 -28.11
C THR A 87 4.90 -7.15 -29.52
N ALA A 88 5.28 -5.91 -29.78
CA ALA A 88 5.80 -5.50 -31.09
C ALA A 88 7.20 -6.07 -31.40
N ALA A 89 7.95 -6.50 -30.38
CA ALA A 89 9.30 -7.01 -30.50
C ALA A 89 9.42 -8.50 -30.12
N ASP A 90 8.30 -9.20 -29.91
CA ASP A 90 8.26 -10.58 -29.42
C ASP A 90 9.18 -10.83 -28.18
N SER A 91 9.33 -9.81 -27.33
CA SER A 91 10.20 -9.86 -26.14
C SER A 91 9.42 -10.32 -24.92
N THR A 92 9.76 -11.52 -24.44
CA THR A 92 9.10 -12.12 -23.28
C THR A 92 9.48 -11.38 -22.00
N ALA A 93 10.74 -10.92 -21.89
CA ALA A 93 11.17 -10.18 -20.70
C ALA A 93 10.46 -8.83 -20.58
N LEU A 94 10.28 -8.11 -21.70
CA LEU A 94 9.63 -6.81 -21.70
C LEU A 94 8.12 -6.92 -21.39
N ILE A 95 7.45 -7.95 -21.92
CA ILE A 95 6.06 -8.25 -21.54
C ILE A 95 5.99 -8.61 -20.04
N GLY A 96 6.88 -9.47 -19.55
CA GLY A 96 6.93 -9.86 -18.14
C GLY A 96 7.14 -8.68 -17.21
N PHE A 97 8.03 -7.74 -17.58
CA PHE A 97 8.24 -6.49 -16.87
C PHE A 97 6.98 -5.62 -16.84
N GLY A 98 6.31 -5.43 -17.99
CA GLY A 98 5.07 -4.64 -18.04
C GLY A 98 3.93 -5.24 -17.21
N LEU A 99 3.83 -6.58 -17.15
CA LEU A 99 2.85 -7.26 -16.31
C LEU A 99 3.18 -7.16 -14.81
N ASP A 100 4.45 -7.06 -14.42
CA ASP A 100 4.84 -6.78 -13.04
C ASP A 100 4.33 -5.40 -12.59
N SER A 101 4.46 -4.37 -13.43
CA SER A 101 3.92 -3.03 -13.15
C SER A 101 2.38 -3.04 -13.00
N VAL A 102 1.66 -3.92 -13.72
CA VAL A 102 0.21 -4.13 -13.53
C VAL A 102 -0.09 -4.78 -12.17
N ILE A 103 0.73 -5.74 -11.74
CA ILE A 103 0.61 -6.34 -10.40
C ILE A 103 0.88 -5.31 -9.31
N GLU A 104 1.85 -4.42 -9.50
CA GLU A 104 2.12 -3.34 -8.55
C GLU A 104 0.90 -2.41 -8.39
N VAL A 105 0.27 -2.00 -9.49
CA VAL A 105 -0.93 -1.14 -9.42
C VAL A 105 -2.12 -1.88 -8.80
N SER A 106 -2.36 -3.14 -9.19
CA SER A 106 -3.49 -3.92 -8.68
C SER A 106 -3.31 -4.32 -7.21
N SER A 107 -2.08 -4.61 -6.77
CA SER A 107 -1.77 -4.86 -5.36
C SER A 107 -1.98 -3.62 -4.50
N ALA A 108 -1.54 -2.45 -4.96
CA ALA A 108 -1.83 -1.18 -4.28
C ALA A 108 -3.35 -0.93 -4.16
N ALA A 109 -4.12 -1.24 -5.20
CA ALA A 109 -5.58 -1.15 -5.17
C ALA A 109 -6.21 -2.15 -4.19
N ALA A 110 -5.74 -3.40 -4.16
CA ALA A 110 -6.20 -4.43 -3.22
C ALA A 110 -5.90 -4.03 -1.76
N VAL A 111 -4.73 -3.44 -1.50
CA VAL A 111 -4.33 -2.89 -0.21
C VAL A 111 -5.15 -1.65 0.17
N ALA A 112 -5.53 -0.80 -0.78
CA ALA A 112 -6.44 0.31 -0.51
C ALA A 112 -7.85 -0.19 -0.14
N TRP A 113 -8.34 -1.21 -0.86
CA TRP A 113 -9.67 -1.80 -0.64
C TRP A 113 -9.82 -2.47 0.73
N GLN A 114 -8.77 -3.10 1.27
CA GLN A 114 -8.85 -3.71 2.61
C GLN A 114 -9.15 -2.69 3.71
N PHE A 115 -8.62 -1.46 3.60
CA PHE A 115 -8.81 -0.42 4.63
C PHE A 115 -10.15 0.31 4.53
N ALA A 116 -10.90 0.13 3.44
CA ALA A 116 -12.22 0.74 3.26
C ALA A 116 -13.36 -0.06 3.93
N GLY A 117 -13.06 -1.20 4.58
CA GLY A 117 -14.05 -2.15 5.08
C GLY A 117 -14.32 -2.12 6.59
N ARG A 118 -15.44 -2.72 6.99
CA ARG A 118 -15.82 -2.92 8.40
C ARG A 118 -14.99 -4.00 9.12
N ASP A 119 -14.37 -4.93 8.39
CA ASP A 119 -13.49 -5.98 8.91
C ASP A 119 -12.15 -5.96 8.16
N PRO A 120 -11.15 -5.21 8.66
CA PRO A 120 -9.84 -5.09 8.03
C PRO A 120 -9.05 -6.41 7.99
N GLN A 121 -9.19 -7.28 9.00
CA GLN A 121 -8.37 -8.50 9.13
C GLN A 121 -8.78 -9.57 8.12
N ALA A 122 -10.09 -9.79 7.93
CA ALA A 122 -10.58 -10.74 6.91
C ALA A 122 -10.25 -10.25 5.49
N ARG A 123 -10.29 -8.93 5.26
CA ARG A 123 -9.93 -8.33 3.98
C ARG A 123 -8.43 -8.36 3.71
N GLU A 124 -7.60 -8.23 4.74
CA GLU A 124 -6.14 -8.35 4.61
C GLU A 124 -5.72 -9.71 4.07
N ARG A 125 -6.24 -10.80 4.66
CA ARG A 125 -5.97 -12.16 4.15
C ARG A 125 -6.43 -12.33 2.71
N THR A 126 -7.57 -11.73 2.35
CA THR A 126 -8.10 -11.77 0.99
C THR A 126 -7.21 -10.98 0.02
N ALA A 127 -6.78 -9.77 0.39
CA ALA A 127 -5.90 -8.93 -0.40
C ALA A 127 -4.55 -9.62 -0.65
N LEU A 128 -3.92 -10.16 0.40
CA LEU A 128 -2.66 -10.90 0.30
C LEU A 128 -2.81 -12.14 -0.61
N ARG A 129 -3.91 -12.88 -0.52
CA ARG A 129 -4.17 -14.02 -1.41
C ARG A 129 -4.33 -13.60 -2.86
N ILE A 130 -5.06 -12.51 -3.13
CA ILE A 130 -5.22 -11.98 -4.49
C ILE A 130 -3.84 -11.62 -5.05
N ILE A 131 -3.04 -10.86 -4.30
CA ILE A 131 -1.69 -10.44 -4.70
C ILE A 131 -0.79 -11.65 -4.97
N ALA A 132 -0.77 -12.63 -4.06
CA ALA A 132 0.04 -13.83 -4.21
C ALA A 132 -0.36 -14.66 -5.44
N VAL A 133 -1.66 -14.82 -5.70
CA VAL A 133 -2.16 -15.51 -6.90
C VAL A 133 -1.76 -14.75 -8.17
N SER A 134 -1.82 -13.42 -8.16
CA SER A 134 -1.38 -12.61 -9.29
C SER A 134 0.11 -12.82 -9.61
N PHE A 135 0.98 -12.85 -8.59
CA PHE A 135 2.40 -13.15 -8.79
C PHE A 135 2.64 -14.56 -9.34
N PHE A 136 1.92 -15.57 -8.85
CA PHE A 136 2.03 -16.93 -9.39
C PHE A 136 1.50 -17.03 -10.84
N ALA A 137 0.43 -16.30 -11.16
CA ALA A 137 -0.10 -16.23 -12.52
C ALA A 137 0.91 -15.58 -13.48
N LEU A 138 1.52 -14.46 -13.09
CA LEU A 138 2.61 -13.81 -13.83
C LEU A 138 3.76 -14.79 -14.06
N ALA A 139 4.26 -15.41 -12.98
CA ALA A 139 5.36 -16.35 -13.07
C ALA A 139 5.08 -17.52 -14.02
N GLY A 140 3.87 -18.10 -13.92
CA GLY A 140 3.46 -19.20 -14.79
C GLY A 140 3.39 -18.79 -16.26
N TYR A 141 2.81 -17.63 -16.55
CA TYR A 141 2.73 -17.09 -17.91
C TYR A 141 4.12 -16.81 -18.50
N VAL A 142 4.95 -16.04 -17.79
CA VAL A 142 6.28 -15.65 -18.25
C VAL A 142 7.19 -16.87 -18.40
N ALA A 143 7.14 -17.84 -17.48
CA ALA A 143 7.92 -19.06 -17.59
C ALA A 143 7.51 -19.92 -18.79
N ALA A 144 6.21 -20.03 -19.08
CA ALA A 144 5.71 -20.77 -20.23
C ALA A 144 6.15 -20.12 -21.55
N GLU A 145 6.03 -18.80 -21.68
CA GLU A 145 6.50 -18.06 -22.86
C GLU A 145 8.01 -18.14 -23.01
N SER A 146 8.77 -17.98 -21.92
CA SER A 146 10.24 -18.07 -21.96
C SER A 146 10.71 -19.46 -22.42
N LEU A 147 10.05 -20.52 -21.94
CA LEU A 147 10.36 -21.89 -22.36
C LEU A 147 10.01 -22.11 -23.84
N ARG A 148 8.88 -21.57 -24.32
CA ARG A 148 8.51 -21.63 -25.75
C ARG A 148 9.54 -20.89 -26.61
N ALA A 149 9.98 -19.70 -26.21
CA ALA A 149 10.98 -18.93 -26.93
C ALA A 149 12.33 -19.67 -27.01
N LEU A 150 12.79 -20.24 -25.89
CA LEU A 150 14.03 -21.04 -25.85
C LEU A 150 13.96 -22.30 -26.72
N LEU A 151 12.82 -22.99 -26.75
CA LEU A 151 12.65 -24.23 -27.53
C LEU A 151 12.43 -23.98 -29.02
N SER A 152 11.79 -22.86 -29.38
CA SER A 152 11.55 -22.48 -30.77
C SER A 152 12.75 -21.79 -31.41
N GLY A 153 13.68 -21.26 -30.62
CA GLY A 153 14.79 -20.45 -31.11
C GLY A 153 14.32 -19.15 -31.76
N ALA A 154 13.17 -18.62 -31.33
CA ALA A 154 12.65 -17.35 -31.81
C ALA A 154 13.56 -16.20 -31.36
N ASP A 155 13.98 -15.36 -32.30
CA ASP A 155 14.79 -14.19 -32.01
C ASP A 155 13.89 -13.06 -31.49
N ALA A 156 14.23 -12.51 -30.32
CA ALA A 156 13.58 -11.29 -29.85
C ALA A 156 14.00 -10.13 -30.77
N GLY A 157 13.03 -9.31 -31.17
CA GLY A 157 13.26 -8.13 -31.97
C GLY A 157 13.94 -7.01 -31.18
N HIS A 158 14.68 -6.14 -31.87
CA HIS A 158 15.28 -4.97 -31.24
C HIS A 158 14.19 -3.97 -30.80
N SER A 159 14.07 -3.73 -29.49
CA SER A 159 13.10 -2.77 -28.94
C SER A 159 13.79 -1.54 -28.33
N THR A 160 14.06 -0.52 -29.15
CA THR A 160 14.61 0.76 -28.66
C THR A 160 13.71 1.39 -27.58
N ALA A 161 12.39 1.27 -27.72
CA ALA A 161 11.44 1.74 -26.72
C ALA A 161 11.60 0.98 -25.38
N GLY A 162 11.78 -0.35 -25.43
CA GLY A 162 12.03 -1.18 -24.25
C GLY A 162 13.34 -0.83 -23.54
N ILE A 163 14.43 -0.63 -24.31
CA ILE A 163 15.73 -0.23 -23.76
C ILE A 163 15.64 1.14 -23.08
N LEU A 164 15.02 2.12 -23.74
CA LEU A 164 14.82 3.45 -23.17
C LEU A 164 13.94 3.40 -21.92
N LEU A 165 12.85 2.64 -21.95
CA LEU A 165 11.96 2.47 -20.80
C LEU A 165 12.73 1.87 -19.62
N ALA A 166 13.42 0.74 -19.82
CA ALA A 166 14.19 0.08 -18.77
C ALA A 166 15.30 0.99 -18.21
N ALA A 167 15.99 1.75 -19.06
CA ALA A 167 17.00 2.71 -18.64
C ALA A 167 16.41 3.87 -17.82
N VAL A 168 15.27 4.42 -18.24
CA VAL A 168 14.58 5.49 -17.50
C VAL A 168 14.09 4.96 -16.15
N SER A 169 13.47 3.78 -16.10
CA SER A 169 13.02 3.16 -14.85
C SER A 169 14.16 2.87 -13.90
N LEU A 170 15.29 2.38 -14.41
CA LEU A 170 16.50 2.15 -13.62
C LEU A 170 17.05 3.44 -12.96
N LEU A 171 16.83 4.61 -13.57
CA LEU A 171 17.26 5.91 -13.03
C LEU A 171 16.21 6.57 -12.12
N VAL A 172 14.93 6.49 -12.49
CA VAL A 172 13.83 7.20 -11.82
C VAL A 172 13.36 6.47 -10.57
N MET A 173 13.20 5.15 -10.63
CA MET A 173 12.66 4.33 -9.53
C MET A 173 13.50 4.39 -8.24
N PRO A 174 14.85 4.37 -8.26
CA PRO A 174 15.64 4.54 -7.03
C PRO A 174 15.38 5.88 -6.32
N GLY A 175 15.18 6.95 -7.10
CA GLY A 175 14.87 8.28 -6.59
C GLY A 175 13.49 8.31 -5.91
N LEU A 176 12.47 7.74 -6.57
CA LEU A 176 11.13 7.59 -6.01
C LEU A 176 11.15 6.74 -4.72
N SER A 177 11.80 5.59 -4.75
CA SER A 177 11.93 4.71 -3.59
C SER A 177 12.60 5.41 -2.41
N ALA A 178 13.71 6.13 -2.66
CA ALA A 178 14.39 6.89 -1.62
C ALA A 178 13.49 7.98 -1.01
N ALA A 179 12.71 8.68 -1.84
CA ALA A 179 11.76 9.70 -1.39
C ALA A 179 10.61 9.10 -0.58
N GLN A 180 9.98 8.02 -1.07
CA GLN A 180 8.91 7.29 -0.35
C GLN A 180 9.42 6.72 0.97
N ARG A 181 10.63 6.16 1.00
CA ARG A 181 11.22 5.59 2.22
C ARG A 181 11.55 6.65 3.26
N ARG A 182 12.05 7.82 2.85
CA ARG A 182 12.30 8.95 3.76
C ARG A 182 10.98 9.48 4.33
N ALA A 183 10.02 9.80 3.47
CA ALA A 183 8.70 10.29 3.89
C ALA A 183 7.95 9.28 4.76
N GLY A 184 8.02 7.99 4.43
CA GLY A 184 7.41 6.90 5.19
C GLY A 184 8.01 6.75 6.59
N ARG A 185 9.32 6.95 6.75
CA ARG A 185 9.98 6.94 8.07
C ARG A 185 9.61 8.17 8.89
N GLU A 186 9.62 9.35 8.29
CA GLU A 186 9.25 10.61 8.95
C GLU A 186 7.80 10.57 9.47
N LEU A 187 6.87 10.02 8.68
CA LEU A 187 5.46 9.88 9.05
C LEU A 187 5.13 8.59 9.80
N ARG A 188 6.13 7.73 10.07
CA ARG A 188 5.93 6.38 10.64
C ARG A 188 4.88 5.56 9.86
N SER A 189 4.76 5.80 8.56
CA SER A 189 3.83 5.12 7.65
C SER A 189 4.45 3.82 7.15
N ARG A 190 3.90 2.69 7.62
CA ARG A 190 4.31 1.36 7.19
C ARG A 190 4.02 1.11 5.71
N THR A 191 2.87 1.57 5.23
CA THR A 191 2.46 1.43 3.83
C THR A 191 3.42 2.14 2.88
N ALA A 192 3.87 3.36 3.20
CA ALA A 192 4.83 4.08 2.37
C ALA A 192 6.22 3.42 2.34
N VAL A 193 6.63 2.77 3.43
CA VAL A 193 7.89 2.00 3.46
C VAL A 193 7.75 0.68 2.68
N ALA A 194 6.59 0.02 2.73
CA ALA A 194 6.31 -1.17 1.93
C ALA A 194 6.32 -0.85 0.42
N ASP A 195 5.62 0.22 0.03
CA ASP A 195 5.58 0.76 -1.34
C ASP A 195 7.00 1.04 -1.88
N SER A 196 7.87 1.66 -1.06
CA SER A 196 9.28 1.89 -1.44
C SER A 196 10.08 0.63 -1.76
N ARG A 197 9.71 -0.53 -1.19
CA ARG A 197 10.36 -1.82 -1.50
C ARG A 197 9.89 -2.37 -2.83
N GLN A 198 8.61 -2.22 -3.15
CA GLN A 198 8.06 -2.65 -4.44
C GLN A 198 8.72 -1.87 -5.58
N THR A 199 8.83 -0.55 -5.44
CA THR A 199 9.56 0.30 -6.40
C THR A 199 11.06 -0.08 -6.54
N LEU A 200 11.70 -0.63 -5.50
CA LEU A 200 13.07 -1.16 -5.59
C LEU A 200 13.14 -2.48 -6.36
N LEU A 201 12.13 -3.35 -6.24
CA LEU A 201 12.06 -4.57 -7.04
C LEU A 201 11.96 -4.19 -8.53
N CYS A 202 11.13 -3.22 -8.90
CA CYS A 202 11.04 -2.75 -10.28
C CYS A 202 12.38 -2.17 -10.78
N THR A 203 13.17 -1.54 -9.91
CA THR A 203 14.55 -1.13 -10.27
C THR A 203 15.42 -2.34 -10.62
N TYR A 204 15.39 -3.38 -9.80
CA TYR A 204 16.14 -4.62 -10.06
C TYR A 204 15.66 -5.31 -11.35
N LEU A 205 14.35 -5.41 -11.55
CA LEU A 205 13.78 -6.00 -12.76
C LEU A 205 14.09 -5.16 -14.01
N SER A 206 14.12 -3.82 -13.90
CA SER A 206 14.57 -2.93 -14.96
C SER A 206 16.02 -3.19 -15.35
N ALA A 207 16.90 -3.46 -14.36
CA ALA A 207 18.29 -3.80 -14.63
C ALA A 207 18.43 -5.15 -15.35
N VAL A 208 17.68 -6.17 -14.90
CA VAL A 208 17.63 -7.50 -15.52
C VAL A 208 17.10 -7.41 -16.95
N LEU A 209 16.00 -6.68 -17.16
CA LEU A 209 15.41 -6.42 -18.47
C LEU A 209 16.39 -5.70 -19.39
N LEU A 210 16.98 -4.59 -18.93
CA LEU A 210 17.94 -3.82 -19.71
C LEU A 210 19.14 -4.68 -20.12
N ALA A 211 19.67 -5.50 -19.20
CA ALA A 211 20.74 -6.43 -19.51
C ALA A 211 20.32 -7.45 -20.59
N GLY A 212 19.13 -8.07 -20.44
CA GLY A 212 18.58 -9.00 -21.42
C GLY A 212 18.46 -8.38 -22.82
N LEU A 213 17.77 -7.24 -22.92
CA LEU A 213 17.56 -6.52 -24.18
C LEU A 213 18.87 -6.04 -24.81
N THR A 214 19.81 -5.55 -24.01
CA THR A 214 21.08 -5.00 -24.53
C THR A 214 22.01 -6.12 -24.98
N VAL A 215 22.07 -7.25 -24.26
CA VAL A 215 22.87 -8.41 -24.65
C VAL A 215 22.33 -9.02 -25.94
N ASP A 216 21.01 -9.21 -26.02
CA ASP A 216 20.34 -9.68 -27.23
C ASP A 216 20.65 -8.74 -28.42
N SER A 217 20.47 -7.43 -28.23
CA SER A 217 20.67 -6.43 -29.27
C SER A 217 22.11 -6.28 -29.76
N LEU A 218 23.11 -6.42 -28.88
CA LEU A 218 24.52 -6.19 -29.23
C LEU A 218 25.21 -7.46 -29.74
N PHE A 219 24.83 -8.63 -29.23
CA PHE A 219 25.50 -9.89 -29.51
C PHE A 219 24.65 -10.87 -30.33
N GLY A 220 23.38 -10.55 -30.59
CA GLY A 220 22.44 -11.43 -31.29
C GLY A 220 22.12 -12.70 -30.50
N TRP A 221 22.21 -12.63 -29.16
CA TRP A 221 22.00 -13.79 -28.29
C TRP A 221 20.53 -13.93 -27.94
N SER A 222 19.78 -14.62 -28.80
CA SER A 222 18.32 -14.80 -28.66
C SER A 222 17.86 -15.50 -27.38
N TRP A 223 18.75 -16.17 -26.66
CA TRP A 223 18.45 -16.75 -25.34
C TRP A 223 18.48 -15.71 -24.21
N ALA A 224 19.05 -14.52 -24.41
CA ALA A 224 19.23 -13.53 -23.36
C ALA A 224 17.89 -12.96 -22.87
N ASP A 225 16.95 -12.67 -23.77
CA ASP A 225 15.61 -12.20 -23.41
C ASP A 225 14.80 -13.27 -22.62
N PRO A 226 14.66 -14.52 -23.10
CA PRO A 226 13.99 -15.57 -22.34
C PRO A 226 14.65 -15.86 -20.98
N VAL A 227 15.98 -15.76 -20.86
CA VAL A 227 16.65 -15.92 -19.57
C VAL A 227 16.35 -14.76 -18.63
N ALA A 228 16.34 -13.51 -19.12
CA ALA A 228 15.93 -12.36 -18.32
C ALA A 228 14.46 -12.49 -17.86
N ALA A 229 13.58 -12.97 -18.74
CA ALA A 229 12.20 -13.27 -18.43
C ALA A 229 12.05 -14.37 -17.35
N LEU A 230 12.86 -15.43 -17.40
CA LEU A 230 12.89 -16.45 -16.35
C LEU A 230 13.37 -15.90 -15.01
N VAL A 231 14.30 -14.95 -15.00
CA VAL A 231 14.71 -14.24 -13.77
C VAL A 231 13.54 -13.42 -13.21
N ILE A 232 12.80 -12.69 -14.05
CA ILE A 232 11.57 -11.98 -13.64
C ILE A 232 10.56 -12.96 -13.04
N ALA A 233 10.32 -14.10 -13.72
CA ALA A 233 9.41 -15.14 -13.24
C ALA A 233 9.85 -15.71 -11.88
N ALA A 234 11.15 -15.95 -11.68
CA ALA A 234 11.68 -16.45 -10.42
C ALA A 234 11.49 -15.45 -9.27
N VAL A 235 11.67 -14.16 -9.52
CA VAL A 235 11.37 -13.10 -8.56
C VAL A 235 9.87 -13.08 -8.24
N ALA A 236 9.00 -13.15 -9.24
CA ALA A 236 7.55 -13.21 -9.03
C ALA A 236 7.14 -14.43 -8.18
N VAL A 237 7.72 -15.62 -8.40
CA VAL A 237 7.47 -16.79 -7.52
C VAL A 237 7.89 -16.51 -6.08
N LYS A 238 9.05 -15.87 -5.89
CA LYS A 238 9.55 -15.51 -4.56
C LYS A 238 8.59 -14.56 -3.85
N GLU A 239 8.18 -13.47 -4.51
CA GLU A 239 7.24 -12.48 -3.97
C GLU A 239 5.86 -13.10 -3.69
N GLY A 240 5.37 -13.97 -4.59
CA GLY A 240 4.13 -14.73 -4.39
C GLY A 240 4.17 -15.62 -3.16
N ARG A 241 5.31 -16.28 -2.89
CA ARG A 241 5.51 -17.12 -1.69
C ARG A 241 5.58 -16.29 -0.41
N GLU A 242 6.32 -15.18 -0.42
CA GLU A 242 6.43 -14.28 0.73
C GLU A 242 5.07 -13.65 1.07
N THR A 243 4.31 -13.25 0.04
CA THR A 243 2.96 -12.71 0.20
C THR A 243 1.97 -13.77 0.70
N TRP A 244 2.02 -14.99 0.17
CA TRP A 244 1.13 -16.08 0.59
C TRP A 244 1.34 -16.49 2.06
N ARG A 245 2.59 -16.46 2.53
CA ARG A 245 2.95 -16.75 3.93
C ARG A 245 2.55 -15.65 4.90
N GLY A 246 2.22 -14.46 4.39
CA GLY A 246 1.96 -13.27 5.21
C GLY A 246 3.23 -12.59 5.70
N ASP A 247 4.41 -13.00 5.23
CA ASP A 247 5.72 -12.45 5.62
C ASP A 247 5.89 -11.00 5.17
N ALA A 248 5.15 -10.58 4.14
CA ALA A 248 5.08 -9.18 3.70
C ALA A 248 4.54 -8.21 4.79
N CYS A 249 3.82 -8.73 5.81
CA CYS A 249 3.20 -7.93 6.87
C CYS A 249 3.90 -7.99 8.24
N CYS A 250 4.96 -8.79 8.43
CA CYS A 250 5.68 -8.85 9.70
C CYS A 250 6.57 -7.61 9.91
N ALA A 251 5.96 -6.48 10.28
CA ALA A 251 6.65 -5.33 10.84
C ALA A 251 6.63 -5.39 12.38
N PRO A 252 7.78 -5.14 13.07
CA PRO A 252 7.85 -5.20 14.53
C PRO A 252 6.84 -4.25 15.19
N ARG A 253 6.17 -4.73 16.23
CA ARG A 253 5.28 -3.93 17.08
C ARG A 253 6.12 -2.82 17.75
N PRO A 254 5.64 -1.57 17.89
CA PRO A 254 6.30 -0.63 18.79
C PRO A 254 6.38 -1.26 20.18
N PRO A 255 7.45 -1.01 20.97
CA PRO A 255 7.57 -1.60 22.30
C PRO A 255 6.40 -1.10 23.16
N ALA A 256 5.38 -1.95 23.31
CA ALA A 256 4.38 -1.80 24.32
C ALA A 256 5.02 -2.31 25.61
N ALA A 257 5.04 -1.47 26.64
CA ALA A 257 5.49 -1.85 27.96
C ALA A 257 4.64 -3.03 28.46
N GLY A 258 5.27 -4.21 28.54
CA GLY A 258 4.79 -5.38 29.29
C GLY A 258 3.94 -6.39 28.52
N GLY A 259 4.48 -7.60 28.33
CA GLY A 259 3.72 -8.86 28.34
C GLY A 259 3.45 -9.55 27.00
N ASP A 260 4.15 -10.67 26.81
CA ASP A 260 3.92 -11.83 25.95
C ASP A 260 4.20 -11.76 24.43
N ASP A 261 5.34 -12.39 24.08
CA ASP A 261 5.87 -12.68 22.75
C ASP A 261 5.07 -13.80 22.06
N GLY A 262 4.25 -13.45 21.06
CA GLY A 262 3.38 -14.40 20.37
C GLY A 262 3.48 -14.46 18.84
N CYS A 263 4.37 -13.71 18.17
CA CYS A 263 4.46 -13.71 16.70
C CYS A 263 5.57 -14.60 16.12
N CYS A 264 6.24 -15.41 16.94
CA CYS A 264 7.14 -16.46 16.47
C CYS A 264 6.78 -17.80 17.14
N ALA A 265 5.63 -18.36 16.79
CA ALA A 265 5.38 -19.78 16.97
C ALA A 265 5.22 -20.41 15.58
N GLY A 266 6.34 -20.84 15.01
CA GLY A 266 6.31 -21.85 13.97
C GLY A 266 5.81 -23.14 14.60
N GLU A 267 4.61 -23.58 14.21
CA GLU A 267 4.14 -24.92 14.51
C GLU A 267 4.73 -25.89 13.46
N ARG A 268 5.62 -26.74 13.98
CA ARG A 268 6.09 -28.07 13.57
C ARG A 268 5.74 -28.58 12.16
#